data_AF-A0A821WJN8-F1
#
_entry.id   AF-A0A821WJN8-F1
#
_cell.length_a   1.000
_cell.length_b   1.000
_cell.length_c   1.000
_cell.angle_alpha   90.00
_cell.angle_beta   90.00
_cell.angle_gamma   90.00
#
_symmetry.space_group_name_H-M   'P 1'
#
loop_
_entity.id
_entity.type
_entity.pdbx_description
1 polymer ?
#
loop_
_entity_poly.entity_id
_entity_poly.type
_entity_poly.pdbx_seq_one_letter_code
_entity_poly.pdbx_strand_id
1 'polypeptide(L)'
;PTSAATEGVTEVTVANTVATEGTQPTSTATEEVTEGTVAKTIATEGTQPTSAATEEVTEGTVVKTIATEGTQATSAATEGVTEGTVAETVAAEGTQPTSPAADVG
;
A
#
# COMPACT_ATOMS: atom_id res chain seq x y z
N PRO A 1 -8.28 -15.19 1.76
CA PRO A 1 -6.84 -15.47 1.93
C PRO A 1 -6.15 -14.22 2.45
N THR A 2 -5.00 -14.35 3.10
CA THR A 2 -4.29 -13.22 3.71
C THR A 2 -2.86 -13.20 3.21
N SER A 3 -2.41 -12.04 2.76
CA SER A 3 -1.02 -11.77 2.41
C SER A 3 -0.47 -10.64 3.27
N ALA A 4 0.76 -10.81 3.76
CA ALA A 4 1.45 -9.79 4.54
C ALA A 4 2.92 -9.71 4.11
N ALA A 5 3.43 -8.49 3.90
CA ALA A 5 4.84 -8.23 3.59
C ALA A 5 5.42 -7.17 4.55
N THR A 6 6.67 -7.35 4.98
CA THR A 6 7.38 -6.37 5.80
C THR A 6 8.85 -6.34 5.40
N GLU A 7 9.35 -5.17 5.03
CA GLU A 7 10.75 -4.98 4.61
C GLU A 7 11.36 -3.73 5.27
N GLY A 8 12.65 -3.81 5.61
CA GLY A 8 13.41 -2.70 6.18
C GLY A 8 14.78 -2.64 5.51
N VAL A 9 15.14 -1.49 4.93
CA VAL A 9 16.33 -1.35 4.09
C VAL A 9 17.02 0.01 4.28
N THR A 10 18.35 0.03 4.13
CA THR A 10 19.17 1.22 4.43
C THR A 10 19.49 2.06 3.20
N GLU A 11 19.85 1.44 2.07
CA GLU A 11 20.18 2.13 0.81
C GLU A 11 19.85 1.20 -0.38
N VAL A 12 18.65 1.30 -0.95
CA VAL A 12 18.25 0.42 -2.06
C VAL A 12 16.99 0.91 -2.80
N THR A 13 16.74 0.34 -3.98
CA THR A 13 15.42 0.37 -4.61
C THR A 13 14.61 -0.84 -4.13
N VAL A 14 13.50 -0.60 -3.43
CA VAL A 14 12.51 -1.62 -3.06
C VAL A 14 11.39 -1.62 -4.08
N ALA A 15 11.04 -2.80 -4.58
CA ALA A 15 9.90 -3.00 -5.45
C ALA A 15 9.05 -4.16 -4.95
N ASN A 16 7.87 -3.86 -4.44
CA ASN A 16 6.98 -4.85 -3.84
C ASN A 16 5.64 -4.90 -4.58
N THR A 17 5.20 -6.10 -4.95
CA THR A 17 3.91 -6.33 -5.59
C THR A 17 3.17 -7.44 -4.87
N VAL A 18 1.99 -7.12 -4.34
CA VAL A 18 1.13 -8.08 -3.63
C VAL A 18 -0.22 -8.15 -4.32
N ALA A 19 -0.60 -9.34 -4.78
CA ALA A 19 -1.91 -9.63 -5.36
C ALA A 19 -2.63 -10.69 -4.53
N THR A 20 -3.87 -10.44 -4.11
CA THR A 20 -4.66 -11.40 -3.31
C THR A 20 -6.11 -11.44 -3.78
N GLU A 21 -6.64 -12.65 -4.00
CA GLU A 21 -8.02 -12.85 -4.48
C GLU A 21 -8.81 -13.79 -3.55
N GLY A 22 -10.10 -13.57 -3.37
CA GLY A 22 -10.99 -14.54 -2.70
C GLY A 22 -12.31 -13.93 -2.25
N THR A 23 -13.05 -14.62 -1.38
CA THR A 23 -14.34 -14.05 -0.89
C THR A 23 -14.13 -12.85 0.03
N GLN A 24 -13.17 -12.95 0.95
CA GLN A 24 -12.80 -11.89 1.90
C GLN A 24 -11.26 -11.85 2.03
N PRO A 25 -10.57 -11.43 0.97
CA PRO A 25 -9.12 -11.37 0.98
C PRO A 25 -8.62 -10.16 1.78
N THR A 26 -7.41 -10.29 2.32
CA THR A 26 -6.72 -9.21 3.01
C THR A 26 -5.28 -9.14 2.54
N SER A 27 -4.82 -7.94 2.19
CA SER A 27 -3.43 -7.67 1.83
C SER A 27 -2.88 -6.53 2.69
N THR A 28 -1.78 -6.76 3.38
CA THR A 28 -1.11 -5.73 4.19
C THR A 28 0.37 -5.66 3.88
N ALA A 29 0.94 -4.47 3.78
CA ALA A 29 2.38 -4.36 3.64
C ALA A 29 2.98 -3.13 4.32
N THR A 30 4.11 -3.32 4.99
CA THR A 30 4.81 -2.29 5.76
C THR A 30 6.26 -2.18 5.32
N GLU A 31 6.75 -0.98 5.02
CA GLU A 31 8.14 -0.78 4.59
C GLU A 31 8.80 0.40 5.30
N GLU A 32 10.06 0.24 5.71
CA GLU A 32 10.88 1.29 6.30
C GLU A 32 12.18 1.45 5.51
N VAL A 33 12.45 2.64 4.99
CA VAL A 33 13.63 2.95 4.16
C VAL A 33 14.37 4.15 4.70
N THR A 34 15.68 4.02 4.92
CA THR A 34 16.50 5.19 5.30
C THR A 34 16.80 6.05 4.08
N GLU A 35 17.35 5.47 3.01
CA GLU A 35 17.61 6.18 1.76
C GLU A 35 17.23 5.31 0.56
N GLY A 36 16.53 5.88 -0.44
CA GLY A 36 16.37 5.22 -1.74
C GLY A 36 15.04 5.45 -2.45
N THR A 37 14.57 4.41 -3.15
CA THR A 37 13.30 4.48 -3.90
C THR A 37 12.42 3.29 -3.56
N VAL A 38 11.19 3.59 -3.16
CA VAL A 38 10.16 2.59 -2.85
C VAL A 38 9.11 2.62 -3.96
N ALA A 39 8.85 1.47 -4.56
CA ALA A 39 7.78 1.28 -5.53
C ALA A 39 6.89 0.13 -5.09
N LYS A 40 5.63 0.42 -4.75
CA LYS A 40 4.71 -0.57 -4.21
C LYS A 40 3.41 -0.64 -4.97
N THR A 41 2.96 -1.86 -5.21
CA THR A 41 1.66 -2.15 -5.81
C THR A 41 0.93 -3.21 -5.00
N ILE A 42 -0.26 -2.89 -4.50
CA ILE A 42 -1.17 -3.84 -3.86
C ILE A 42 -2.45 -3.93 -4.68
N ALA A 43 -2.84 -5.14 -5.07
CA ALA A 43 -4.10 -5.45 -5.71
C ALA A 43 -4.87 -6.50 -4.89
N THR A 44 -6.11 -6.21 -4.52
CA THR A 44 -6.94 -7.14 -3.74
C THR A 44 -8.35 -7.22 -4.31
N GLU A 45 -8.81 -8.41 -4.69
CA GLU A 45 -10.13 -8.61 -5.33
C GLU A 45 -11.00 -9.62 -4.58
N GLY A 46 -12.24 -9.25 -4.27
CA GLY A 46 -13.18 -10.17 -3.62
C GLY A 46 -14.59 -9.63 -3.39
N THR A 47 -15.38 -10.29 -2.54
CA THR A 47 -16.70 -9.77 -2.14
C THR A 47 -16.58 -8.67 -1.09
N GLN A 48 -15.70 -8.87 -0.11
CA GLN A 48 -15.37 -7.89 0.94
C GLN A 48 -13.85 -7.79 1.12
N PRO A 49 -13.12 -7.27 0.12
CA PRO A 49 -11.66 -7.20 0.16
C PRO A 49 -11.15 -6.05 1.05
N THR A 50 -9.95 -6.22 1.59
CA THR A 50 -9.26 -5.19 2.37
C THR A 50 -7.79 -5.11 1.99
N SER A 51 -7.31 -3.89 1.71
CA SER A 51 -5.89 -3.61 1.48
C SER A 51 -5.41 -2.52 2.43
N ALA A 52 -4.20 -2.68 2.98
CA ALA A 52 -3.55 -1.63 3.76
C ALA A 52 -2.04 -1.56 3.46
N ALA A 53 -1.49 -0.35 3.38
CA ALA A 53 -0.04 -0.18 3.35
C ALA A 53 0.45 0.99 4.19
N THR A 54 1.57 0.77 4.87
CA THR A 54 2.27 1.75 5.70
C THR A 54 3.72 1.86 5.22
N GLU A 55 4.24 3.07 5.05
CA GLU A 55 5.60 3.31 4.58
C GLU A 55 6.25 4.47 5.33
N GLU A 56 7.50 4.30 5.74
CA GLU A 56 8.30 5.36 6.35
C GLU A 56 9.62 5.49 5.59
N VAL A 57 9.90 6.67 5.03
CA VAL A 57 11.12 6.96 4.28
C VAL A 57 11.82 8.20 4.85
N THR A 58 13.09 8.07 5.21
CA THR A 58 13.85 9.23 5.69
C THR A 58 14.26 10.13 4.51
N GLU A 59 14.91 9.57 3.49
CA GLU A 59 15.30 10.30 2.27
C GLU A 59 14.94 9.48 1.02
N GLY A 60 14.19 10.05 0.06
CA GLY A 60 14.01 9.37 -1.22
C GLY A 60 12.72 9.61 -2.00
N THR A 61 12.35 8.63 -2.81
CA THR A 61 11.13 8.68 -3.64
C THR A 61 10.22 7.51 -3.30
N VAL A 62 8.96 7.80 -3.02
CA VAL A 62 7.92 6.79 -2.77
C VAL A 62 6.89 6.84 -3.88
N VAL A 63 6.63 5.69 -4.51
CA VAL A 63 5.56 5.48 -5.49
C VAL A 63 4.70 4.33 -5.04
N LYS A 64 3.43 4.59 -4.81
CA LYS A 64 2.51 3.64 -4.18
C LYS A 64 1.20 3.57 -4.93
N THR A 65 0.76 2.35 -5.22
CA THR A 65 -0.53 2.06 -5.84
C THR A 65 -1.24 0.99 -5.05
N ILE A 66 -2.43 1.29 -4.54
CA ILE A 66 -3.32 0.33 -3.89
C ILE A 66 -4.63 0.31 -4.67
N ALA A 67 -5.02 -0.86 -5.16
CA ALA A 67 -6.31 -1.11 -5.78
C ALA A 67 -7.04 -2.23 -5.03
N THR A 68 -8.26 -1.95 -4.59
CA THR A 68 -9.12 -2.93 -3.93
C THR A 68 -10.47 -2.99 -4.65
N GLU A 69 -10.85 -4.14 -5.20
CA GLU A 69 -12.09 -4.29 -5.98
C GLU A 69 -13.05 -5.32 -5.35
N GLY A 70 -14.27 -4.90 -5.05
CA GLY A 70 -15.29 -5.78 -4.50
C GLY A 70 -16.61 -5.10 -4.13
N THR A 71 -17.61 -5.86 -3.69
CA THR A 71 -18.92 -5.28 -3.30
C THR A 71 -18.77 -4.25 -2.17
N GLN A 72 -17.99 -4.59 -1.15
CA GLN A 72 -17.61 -3.74 -0.02
C GLN A 72 -16.08 -3.70 0.09
N ALA A 73 -15.46 -2.83 -0.71
CA ALA A 73 -14.01 -2.72 -0.80
C ALA A 73 -13.45 -1.69 0.18
N THR A 74 -12.38 -2.07 0.89
CA THR A 74 -11.61 -1.17 1.76
C THR A 74 -10.17 -1.10 1.31
N SER A 75 -9.64 0.10 1.16
CA SER A 75 -8.23 0.38 0.88
C SER A 75 -7.75 1.44 1.87
N ALA A 76 -6.57 1.26 2.46
CA ALA A 76 -6.01 2.22 3.39
C ALA A 76 -4.53 2.38 3.17
N ALA A 77 -4.06 3.60 3.37
CA ALA A 77 -2.70 3.93 3.03
C ALA A 77 -2.17 5.01 3.97
N THR A 78 -1.00 4.75 4.54
CA THR A 78 -0.28 5.69 5.39
C THR A 78 1.16 5.78 4.91
N GLU A 79 1.70 6.98 4.86
CA GLU A 79 3.08 7.22 4.45
C GLU A 79 3.68 8.39 5.24
N GLY A 80 4.96 8.28 5.60
CA GLY A 80 5.77 9.35 6.17
C GLY A 80 7.05 9.49 5.38
N VAL A 81 7.30 10.67 4.79
CA VAL A 81 8.56 10.95 4.09
C VAL A 81 9.19 12.22 4.64
N THR A 82 10.37 12.09 5.26
CA THR A 82 11.05 13.24 5.89
C THR A 82 11.65 14.17 4.84
N GLU A 83 12.38 13.63 3.87
CA GLU A 83 12.93 14.38 2.73
C GLU A 83 12.70 13.59 1.43
N GLY A 84 12.00 14.15 0.44
CA GLY A 84 11.73 13.38 -0.76
C GLY A 84 10.50 13.78 -1.55
N THR A 85 10.06 12.87 -2.41
CA THR A 85 8.85 13.00 -3.22
C THR A 85 7.96 11.79 -3.06
N VAL A 86 6.66 12.03 -2.95
CA VAL A 86 5.67 10.98 -2.81
C VAL A 86 4.63 11.04 -3.92
N ALA A 87 4.33 9.89 -4.50
CA ALA A 87 3.27 9.69 -5.47
C ALA A 87 2.40 8.51 -5.05
N GLU A 88 1.26 8.81 -4.46
CA GLU A 88 0.32 7.82 -3.95
C GLU A 88 -0.96 7.77 -4.79
N THR A 89 -1.43 6.55 -5.07
CA THR A 89 -2.75 6.26 -5.65
C THR A 89 -3.44 5.17 -4.85
N VAL A 90 -4.58 5.50 -4.26
CA VAL A 90 -5.39 4.56 -3.46
C VAL A 90 -6.80 4.55 -4.03
N ALA A 91 -7.24 3.38 -4.47
CA ALA A 91 -8.56 3.17 -5.04
C ALA A 91 -9.26 1.98 -4.37
N ALA A 92 -10.52 2.20 -4.02
CA ALA A 92 -11.46 1.13 -3.73
C ALA A 92 -12.62 1.22 -4.74
N GLU A 93 -12.91 0.13 -5.42
CA GLU A 93 -14.01 0.01 -6.36
C GLU A 93 -15.07 -0.95 -5.83
N GLY A 94 -16.35 -0.56 -5.94
CA GLY A 94 -17.43 -1.34 -5.35
C GLY A 94 -18.76 -0.62 -5.22
N THR A 95 -19.72 -1.29 -4.60
CA THR A 95 -21.01 -0.68 -4.25
C THR A 95 -20.93 0.19 -3.00
N GLN A 96 -19.98 -0.11 -2.11
CA GLN A 96 -19.66 0.67 -0.92
C GLN A 96 -18.13 0.73 -0.71
N PRO A 97 -17.39 1.51 -1.52
CA PRO A 97 -15.95 1.62 -1.40
C PRO A 97 -15.54 2.57 -0.26
N THR A 98 -14.42 2.26 0.41
CA THR A 98 -13.75 3.17 1.35
C THR A 98 -12.25 3.21 1.07
N SER A 99 -11.68 4.42 1.02
CA SER A 99 -10.28 4.64 0.64
C SER A 99 -9.61 5.80 1.41
N PRO A 100 -9.41 5.70 2.73
CA PRO A 100 -8.59 6.67 3.46
C PRO A 100 -7.11 6.61 3.02
N ALA A 101 -6.55 7.78 2.71
CA ALA A 101 -5.12 8.01 2.52
C ALA A 101 -4.66 9.09 3.52
N ALA A 102 -3.50 8.88 4.14
CA ALA A 102 -2.91 9.79 5.12
C ALA A 102 -1.40 9.93 4.89
N ASP A 103 -0.97 11.16 4.64
CA ASP A 103 0.44 11.57 4.70
C ASP A 103 0.73 12.12 6.10
N VAL A 104 1.73 11.55 6.78
CA VAL A 104 2.14 11.91 8.15
C VAL A 104 3.50 12.63 8.22
N GLY A 105 3.98 13.17 7.10
CA GLY A 105 5.22 13.97 7.00
C GLY A 105 5.31 15.21 7.90
#